data_AF-A0A959JM61-F1
#
_entry.id   AF-A0A959JM61-F1
#
_cell.length_a   1.000
_cell.length_b   1.000
_cell.length_c   1.000
_cell.angle_alpha   90.00
_cell.angle_beta   90.00
_cell.angle_gamma   90.00
#
_symmetry.space_group_name_H-M   'P 1'
#
loop_
_entity.id
_entity.type
_entity.pdbx_description
1 polymer ?
#
loop_
_entity_poly.entity_id
_entity_poly.type
_entity_poly.pdbx_seq_one_letter_code
_entity_poly.pdbx_strand_id
1 'polypeptide(L)'
;MANPVKKVSSIQINIGLNDKKIPETIEWKSDDNPNGTGFTPCKALSLSLFDKEYLDTLKIDLWTTDMQVVEMDRFVYQTLRSIADMYHRATNNTVLANDMQAFIDYFGTHTGIIPKEEEKS
;
A
#
# COMPACT_ATOMS: atom_id res chain seq x y z
N MET A 1 29.90 14.43 -0.42
CA MET A 1 29.75 14.49 1.05
C MET A 1 28.36 13.98 1.38
N ALA A 2 28.20 13.13 2.40
CA ALA A 2 26.88 12.65 2.79
C ALA A 2 26.07 13.82 3.39
N ASN A 3 24.83 13.98 2.98
CA ASN A 3 23.94 14.98 3.59
C ASN A 3 23.66 14.55 5.03
N PRO A 4 23.82 15.45 6.03
CA PRO A 4 23.56 15.09 7.42
C PRO A 4 22.07 14.81 7.63
N VAL A 5 21.77 13.75 8.40
CA VAL A 5 20.40 13.46 8.84
C VAL A 5 19.96 14.55 9.82
N LYS A 6 18.91 15.30 9.47
CA LYS A 6 18.40 16.43 10.27
C LYS A 6 17.25 16.07 11.20
N LYS A 7 16.50 15.02 10.88
CA LYS A 7 15.36 14.52 11.64
C LYS A 7 15.28 13.01 11.49
N VAL A 8 14.95 12.33 12.59
CA VAL A 8 14.55 10.92 12.60
C VAL A 8 13.06 10.89 12.95
N SER A 9 12.31 10.06 12.24
CA SER A 9 10.87 9.86 12.42
C SER A 9 10.61 8.37 12.47
N SER A 10 9.69 7.95 13.32
CA SER A 10 9.38 6.55 13.58
C SER A 10 8.00 6.20 13.03
N ILE A 11 7.91 5.03 12.42
CA ILE A 11 6.64 4.35 12.13
C ILE A 11 6.60 3.12 13.03
N GLN A 12 5.52 2.98 13.80
CA GLN A 12 5.30 1.81 14.66
C GLN A 12 4.03 1.10 14.20
N ILE A 13 4.12 -0.22 14.05
CA ILE A 13 3.03 -1.08 13.63
C ILE A 13 2.91 -2.20 14.66
N ASN A 14 1.74 -2.31 15.29
CA ASN A 14 1.42 -3.41 16.19
C ASN A 14 0.46 -4.37 15.48
N ILE A 15 0.76 -5.66 15.61
CA ILE A 15 -0.04 -6.74 15.02
C ILE A 15 -0.53 -7.63 16.17
N GLY A 16 -1.83 -7.66 16.38
CA GLY A 16 -2.48 -8.59 17.30
C GLY A 16 -2.77 -9.91 16.60
N LEU A 17 -2.22 -11.01 17.13
CA LEU A 17 -2.41 -12.36 16.58
C LEU A 17 -3.31 -13.19 17.50
N ASN A 18 -4.13 -14.06 16.92
CA ASN A 18 -4.83 -15.08 17.68
C ASN A 18 -3.95 -16.30 18.00
N ASP A 19 -4.49 -17.30 18.69
CA ASP A 19 -3.79 -18.54 19.08
C ASP A 19 -3.19 -19.32 17.90
N LYS A 20 -3.70 -19.10 16.68
CA LYS A 20 -3.21 -19.72 15.44
C LYS A 20 -2.22 -18.85 14.68
N LYS A 21 -1.77 -17.74 15.28
CA LYS A 21 -0.88 -16.74 14.68
C LYS A 21 -1.47 -16.03 13.46
N ILE A 22 -2.80 -15.90 13.40
CA ILE A 22 -3.50 -15.16 12.35
C ILE A 22 -3.73 -13.72 12.84
N PRO A 23 -3.48 -12.68 12.03
CA PRO A 23 -3.76 -11.30 12.41
C PRO A 23 -5.25 -11.03 12.64
N GLU A 24 -5.59 -10.53 13.81
CA GLU A 24 -6.94 -10.06 14.18
C GLU A 24 -6.99 -8.53 14.24
N THR A 25 -5.91 -7.89 14.66
CA THR A 25 -5.82 -6.43 14.73
C THR A 25 -4.52 -5.94 14.13
N ILE A 26 -4.59 -4.82 13.42
CA ILE A 26 -3.42 -4.07 12.98
C ILE A 26 -3.66 -2.61 13.38
N GLU A 27 -2.69 -2.01 14.04
CA GLU A 27 -2.69 -0.58 14.35
C GLU A 27 -1.33 0.02 14.05
N TRP A 28 -1.32 1.27 13.62
CA TRP A 28 -0.08 1.96 13.29
C TRP A 28 -0.09 3.40 13.80
N LYS A 29 1.10 3.95 14.01
CA LYS A 29 1.30 5.39 14.24
C LYS A 29 2.59 5.86 13.58
N SER A 30 2.65 7.15 13.29
CA SER A 30 3.84 7.82 12.78
C SER A 30 4.04 9.14 13.50
N ASP A 31 5.29 9.50 13.79
CA ASP A 31 5.65 10.79 14.38
C ASP A 31 5.26 11.97 13.46
N ASP A 32 5.08 11.72 12.16
CA ASP A 32 4.73 12.69 11.13
C ASP A 32 3.31 12.54 10.57
N ASN A 33 2.43 11.79 11.25
CA ASN A 33 1.04 11.67 10.80
C ASN A 33 0.27 12.99 11.03
N PRO A 34 -0.20 13.67 9.97
CA PRO A 34 -0.92 14.94 10.10
C PRO A 34 -2.28 14.79 10.78
N ASN A 35 -2.84 13.57 10.83
CA ASN A 35 -4.15 13.29 11.39
C ASN A 35 -4.11 12.88 12.88
N GLY A 36 -2.92 12.85 13.50
CA GLY A 36 -2.73 12.52 14.91
C GLY A 36 -1.61 11.51 15.15
N THR A 37 -1.01 11.58 16.34
CA THR A 37 0.17 10.77 16.72
C THR A 37 -0.16 9.48 17.49
N GLY A 38 -1.44 9.24 17.76
CA GLY A 38 -1.92 8.01 18.41
C GLY A 38 -1.95 6.81 17.45
N PHE A 39 -2.11 5.61 18.02
CA PHE A 39 -2.35 4.41 17.22
C PHE A 39 -3.70 4.51 16.50
N THR A 40 -3.66 4.23 15.20
CA THR A 40 -4.82 4.21 14.32
C THR A 40 -5.03 2.78 13.80
N PRO A 41 -6.23 2.20 13.96
CA PRO A 41 -6.50 0.85 13.46
C PRO A 41 -6.55 0.84 11.93
N CYS A 42 -6.09 -0.26 11.33
CA CYS A 42 -6.29 -0.57 9.92
C CYS A 42 -6.56 -2.08 9.74
N LYS A 43 -7.10 -2.44 8.57
CA LYS A 43 -7.42 -3.83 8.22
C LYS A 43 -6.33 -4.53 7.41
N ALA A 44 -5.41 -3.76 6.81
CA ALA A 44 -4.34 -4.32 6.00
C ALA A 44 -3.10 -3.42 5.99
N LEU A 45 -1.99 -4.05 5.64
CA LEU A 45 -0.66 -3.49 5.48
C LEU A 45 0.03 -4.23 4.34
N SER A 46 0.68 -3.49 3.45
CA SER A 46 1.71 -4.01 2.56
C SER A 46 2.95 -3.15 2.72
N LEU A 47 4.04 -3.76 3.19
CA LEU A 47 5.33 -3.11 3.40
C LEU A 47 6.37 -3.77 2.51
N SER A 48 7.03 -2.96 1.68
CA SER A 48 8.17 -3.36 0.86
C SER A 48 9.41 -2.57 1.26
N LEU A 49 10.49 -3.26 1.61
CA LEU A 49 11.78 -2.68 1.96
C LEU A 49 12.82 -3.15 0.95
N PHE A 50 13.45 -2.21 0.25
CA PHE A 50 14.52 -2.53 -0.67
C PHE A 50 15.85 -2.59 0.09
N ASP A 51 16.41 -3.79 0.20
CA ASP A 51 17.64 -4.03 0.92
C ASP A 51 18.85 -3.46 0.16
N LYS A 52 19.72 -2.76 0.88
CA LYS A 52 20.87 -2.06 0.27
C LYS A 52 22.01 -3.00 -0.10
N GLU A 53 22.19 -4.10 0.63
CA GLU A 53 23.33 -5.00 0.48
C GLU A 53 23.06 -6.07 -0.58
N TYR A 54 21.91 -6.72 -0.49
CA TYR A 54 21.50 -7.82 -1.36
C TYR A 54 20.70 -7.37 -2.59
N LEU A 55 20.28 -6.09 -2.63
CA LEU A 55 19.46 -5.52 -3.71
C LEU A 55 18.14 -6.28 -3.94
N ASP A 56 17.59 -6.83 -2.86
CA ASP A 56 16.33 -7.58 -2.85
C ASP A 56 15.20 -6.78 -2.20
N THR A 57 13.95 -7.19 -2.40
CA THR A 57 12.78 -6.58 -1.77
C THR A 57 12.21 -7.48 -0.69
N LEU A 58 12.42 -7.11 0.57
CA LEU A 58 11.76 -7.74 1.72
C LEU A 58 10.31 -7.28 1.78
N LYS A 59 9.38 -8.22 1.96
CA LYS A 59 7.94 -7.95 1.98
C LYS A 59 7.26 -8.46 3.24
N ILE A 60 6.33 -7.65 3.76
CA ILE A 60 5.38 -8.03 4.79
C ILE A 60 4.00 -7.61 4.31
N ASP A 61 3.17 -8.60 4.00
CA ASP A 61 1.79 -8.41 3.57
C ASP A 61 0.86 -9.06 4.61
N LEU A 62 0.05 -8.24 5.29
CA LEU A 62 -0.83 -8.68 6.36
C LEU A 62 -2.21 -8.07 6.20
N TRP A 63 -3.23 -8.83 6.56
CA TRP A 63 -4.61 -8.37 6.65
C TRP A 63 -5.32 -9.06 7.81
N THR A 64 -6.32 -8.36 8.37
CA THR A 64 -7.16 -8.87 9.44
C THR A 64 -8.22 -9.85 8.90
N THR A 65 -8.67 -10.76 9.75
CA THR A 65 -9.70 -11.76 9.39
C THR A 65 -11.05 -11.14 9.00
N ASP A 66 -11.36 -9.94 9.50
CA ASP A 66 -12.59 -9.20 9.21
C ASP A 66 -12.52 -8.35 7.93
N MET A 67 -11.40 -8.39 7.21
CA MET A 67 -11.25 -7.71 5.92
C MET A 67 -12.07 -8.43 4.84
N GLN A 68 -13.03 -7.72 4.28
CA GLN A 68 -13.88 -8.25 3.21
C GLN A 68 -13.15 -8.25 1.86
N VAL A 69 -13.57 -9.13 0.95
CA VAL A 69 -13.00 -9.20 -0.42
C VAL A 69 -13.07 -7.85 -1.13
N VAL A 70 -14.22 -7.15 -1.06
CA VAL A 70 -14.38 -5.82 -1.67
C VAL A 70 -13.44 -4.77 -1.06
N GLU A 71 -13.12 -4.87 0.23
CA GLU A 71 -12.15 -3.99 0.89
C GLU A 71 -10.73 -4.32 0.43
N MET A 72 -10.41 -5.61 0.25
CA MET A 72 -9.12 -6.08 -0.27
C MET A 72 -8.91 -5.63 -1.72
N ASP A 73 -9.93 -5.77 -2.58
CA ASP A 73 -9.86 -5.28 -3.96
C ASP A 73 -9.56 -3.78 -3.97
N ARG A 74 -10.24 -3.00 -3.12
CA ARG A 74 -9.98 -1.56 -2.98
C ARG A 74 -8.58 -1.26 -2.50
N PHE A 75 -8.08 -2.01 -1.51
CA PHE A 75 -6.70 -1.87 -1.00
C PHE A 75 -5.67 -2.16 -2.10
N VAL A 76 -5.84 -3.25 -2.84
CA VAL A 76 -4.94 -3.64 -3.93
C VAL A 76 -4.97 -2.61 -5.07
N TYR A 77 -6.15 -2.18 -5.51
CA TYR A 77 -6.29 -1.15 -6.55
C TYR A 77 -5.55 0.15 -6.20
N GLN A 78 -5.73 0.66 -4.97
CA GLN A 78 -5.05 1.88 -4.52
C GLN A 78 -3.54 1.68 -4.37
N THR A 79 -3.12 0.49 -3.92
CA THR A 79 -1.70 0.12 -3.80
C THR A 79 -1.04 0.07 -5.17
N LEU A 80 -1.65 -0.57 -6.16
CA LEU A 80 -1.13 -0.63 -7.52
C LEU A 80 -0.97 0.76 -8.13
N ARG A 81 -1.99 1.63 -7.99
CA ARG A 81 -1.92 3.02 -8.44
C ARG A 81 -0.77 3.78 -7.79
N SER A 82 -0.61 3.65 -6.48
CA SER A 82 0.49 4.28 -5.74
C SER A 82 1.87 3.79 -6.21
N ILE A 83 2.00 2.49 -6.53
CA ILE A 83 3.24 1.91 -7.06
C ILE A 83 3.55 2.43 -8.47
N ALA A 84 2.54 2.52 -9.35
CA ALA A 84 2.72 3.09 -10.69
C ALA A 84 3.18 4.55 -10.62
N ASP A 85 2.55 5.35 -9.75
CA ASP A 85 2.94 6.75 -9.54
C ASP A 85 4.34 6.87 -8.93
N MET A 86 4.68 6.01 -7.97
CA MET A 86 6.02 5.94 -7.39
C MET A 86 7.07 5.63 -8.45
N TYR A 87 6.82 4.60 -9.28
CA TYR A 87 7.72 4.18 -10.35
C TYR A 87 7.94 5.30 -11.37
N HIS A 88 6.86 5.97 -11.79
CA HIS A 88 6.94 7.12 -12.68
C HIS A 88 7.81 8.24 -12.08
N ARG A 89 7.55 8.66 -10.83
CA ARG A 89 8.33 9.73 -10.18
C ARG A 89 9.81 9.36 -9.99
N ALA A 90 10.10 8.09 -9.76
CA ALA A 90 11.47 7.62 -9.52
C ALA A 90 12.31 7.52 -10.80
N THR A 91 11.67 7.25 -11.96
CA THR A 91 12.37 6.89 -13.20
C THR A 91 12.08 7.81 -14.38
N ASN A 92 11.02 8.63 -14.30
CA ASN A 92 10.42 9.35 -15.43
C ASN A 92 10.04 8.45 -16.63
N ASN A 93 9.87 7.15 -16.42
CA ASN A 93 9.46 6.23 -17.47
C ASN A 93 7.95 6.30 -17.70
N THR A 94 7.52 7.27 -18.52
CA THR A 94 6.10 7.50 -18.83
C THR A 94 5.45 6.35 -19.57
N VAL A 95 6.19 5.63 -20.44
CA VAL A 95 5.63 4.53 -21.22
C VAL A 95 5.20 3.38 -20.31
N LEU A 96 6.11 2.85 -19.49
CA LEU A 96 5.77 1.76 -18.58
C LEU A 96 4.79 2.21 -17.47
N ALA A 97 4.88 3.47 -17.02
CA ALA A 97 3.89 3.99 -16.08
C ALA A 97 2.48 3.98 -16.67
N ASN A 98 2.31 4.36 -17.94
CA ASN A 98 1.02 4.32 -18.63
C ASN A 98 0.52 2.88 -18.80
N ASP A 99 1.40 1.93 -19.14
CA ASP A 99 1.03 0.51 -19.24
C ASP A 99 0.56 -0.04 -17.89
N MET A 100 1.21 0.35 -16.79
CA MET A 100 0.75 0.01 -15.43
C MET A 100 -0.63 0.60 -15.14
N GLN A 101 -0.87 1.87 -15.48
CA GLN A 101 -2.18 2.53 -15.28
C GLN A 101 -3.28 1.84 -16.11
N ALA A 102 -2.99 1.42 -17.34
CA ALA A 102 -3.95 0.66 -18.16
C ALA A 102 -4.35 -0.66 -17.49
N PHE A 103 -3.39 -1.37 -16.88
CA PHE A 103 -3.70 -2.56 -16.09
C PHE A 103 -4.49 -2.24 -14.81
N ILE A 104 -4.17 -1.13 -14.14
CA ILE A 104 -4.90 -0.68 -12.94
C ILE A 104 -6.36 -0.38 -13.28
N ASP A 105 -6.64 0.28 -14.41
CA ASP A 105 -8.00 0.55 -14.88
C ASP A 105 -8.73 -0.75 -15.25
N TYR A 106 -8.04 -1.69 -15.90
CA TYR A 106 -8.55 -3.04 -16.12
C TYR A 106 -8.91 -3.74 -14.81
N PHE A 107 -8.04 -3.71 -13.80
CA PHE A 107 -8.29 -4.30 -12.49
C PHE A 107 -9.50 -3.64 -11.81
N GLY A 108 -9.55 -2.31 -11.80
CA GLY A 108 -10.63 -1.53 -11.19
C GLY A 108 -11.99 -1.80 -11.84
N THR A 109 -12.06 -1.94 -13.16
CA THR A 109 -13.31 -2.26 -13.88
C THR A 109 -13.78 -3.70 -13.66
N HIS A 110 -12.86 -4.66 -13.52
CA HIS A 110 -13.19 -6.08 -13.30
C HIS A 110 -13.59 -6.38 -11.86
N THR A 111 -12.99 -5.67 -10.90
CA THR A 111 -13.37 -5.74 -9.48
C THR A 111 -14.61 -4.90 -9.15
N GLY A 112 -15.10 -4.08 -10.09
CA GLY A 112 -16.25 -3.19 -9.88
C GLY A 112 -15.93 -1.94 -9.03
N ILE A 113 -14.65 -1.65 -8.78
CA ILE A 113 -14.19 -0.43 -8.11
C ILE A 113 -14.42 0.80 -9.00
N ILE A 114 -14.13 0.65 -10.29
CA ILE A 114 -14.44 1.65 -11.31
C ILE A 114 -15.80 1.25 -11.90
N PRO A 115 -16.82 2.13 -11.83
CA PRO A 115 -18.08 1.89 -12.51
C PRO A 115 -17.84 1.69 -14.01
N LYS A 116 -18.46 0.67 -14.61
CA LYS A 116 -18.51 0.60 -16.07
C LYS A 116 -19.35 1.77 -16.54
N GLU A 117 -18.81 2.60 -17.44
CA GLU A 117 -19.62 3.60 -18.12
C GLU A 117 -20.82 2.86 -18.75
N GLU A 118 -22.03 3.25 -18.36
CA GLU A 118 -23.23 2.77 -19.04
C GLU A 118 -23.06 3.09 -20.52
N GLU A 119 -23.02 2.07 -21.37
CA GLU A 119 -23.16 2.24 -22.82
C GLU A 119 -24.41 3.10 -23.01
N LYS A 120 -24.22 4.39 -23.31
CA LYS A 120 -25.32 5.28 -23.70
C LYS A 120 -25.86 4.70 -24.99
N SER A 121 -26.92 3.91 -24.85
CA SER A 121 -27.78 3.43 -25.93
C SER A 121 -28.38 4.58 -26.71
#